data_AF-A0A644Z8E4-F1
#
_entry.id   AF-A0A644Z8E4-F1
#
_cell.length_a   1.000
_cell.length_b   1.000
_cell.length_c   1.000
_cell.angle_alpha   90.00
_cell.angle_beta   90.00
_cell.angle_gamma   90.00
#
_symmetry.space_group_name_H-M   'P 1'
#
loop_
_entity.id
_entity.type
_entity.pdbx_description
1 polymer ?
#
loop_
_entity_poly.entity_id
_entity_poly.type
_entity_poly.pdbx_seq_one_letter_code
_entity_poly.pdbx_strand_id
1 'polypeptide(L)'
;MKKANENFFEIRKDNEKPIRISLIIAILLLIFLSAPTVILLVLGLFCGYRYSLSGSYMKYDGVNDVFEKASESADSMKKDFKESYEK
;
A
#
# COMPACT_ATOMS: atom_id res chain seq x y z
N MET A 1 -10.07 -19.94 19.61
CA MET A 1 -8.70 -19.43 19.38
C MET A 1 -8.60 -18.70 18.03
N LYS A 2 -9.18 -17.50 17.86
CA LYS A 2 -8.95 -16.65 16.67
C LYS A 2 -9.20 -15.18 17.02
N LYS A 3 -8.32 -14.57 17.81
CA LYS A 3 -8.37 -13.14 18.15
C LYS A 3 -6.96 -12.61 18.46
N ALA A 4 -6.01 -12.86 17.55
CA ALA A 4 -4.61 -12.51 17.80
C ALA A 4 -4.13 -11.28 17.01
N ASN A 5 -4.63 -11.05 15.81
CA ASN A 5 -4.49 -9.74 15.16
C ASN A 5 -5.58 -9.59 14.10
N GLU A 6 -6.57 -8.75 14.38
CA GLU A 6 -7.65 -8.42 13.44
C GLU A 6 -7.27 -7.23 12.55
N ASN A 7 -6.04 -6.70 12.65
CA ASN A 7 -5.57 -5.59 11.84
C ASN A 7 -4.54 -6.06 10.80
N PHE A 8 -4.80 -5.73 9.54
CA PHE A 8 -4.01 -6.17 8.40
C PHE A 8 -3.57 -4.98 7.56
N PHE A 9 -2.33 -5.05 7.08
CA PHE A 9 -1.85 -4.30 5.93
C PHE A 9 -2.18 -5.10 4.67
N GLU A 10 -3.04 -4.53 3.84
CA GLU A 10 -3.50 -5.13 2.60
C GLU A 10 -2.78 -4.52 1.41
N ILE A 11 -2.26 -5.39 0.55
CA ILE A 11 -1.67 -5.04 -0.73
C ILE A 11 -2.56 -5.63 -1.81
N ARG A 12 -3.05 -4.79 -2.73
CA ARG A 12 -3.91 -5.19 -3.84
C ARG A 12 -3.31 -4.71 -5.15
N LYS A 13 -3.54 -5.48 -6.20
CA LYS A 13 -3.25 -5.07 -7.57
C LYS A 13 -4.48 -5.40 -8.40
N ASP A 14 -5.06 -4.39 -9.05
CA ASP A 14 -6.26 -4.52 -9.87
C ASP A 14 -7.41 -5.29 -9.16
N ASN A 15 -7.91 -6.36 -9.78
CA ASN A 15 -8.97 -7.23 -9.27
C ASN A 15 -8.46 -8.51 -8.58
N GLU A 16 -7.17 -8.58 -8.27
CA GLU A 16 -6.59 -9.74 -7.60
C GLU A 16 -6.96 -9.80 -6.11
N LYS A 17 -6.92 -11.01 -5.54
CA LYS A 17 -7.19 -11.20 -4.11
C LYS A 17 -6.15 -10.43 -3.28
N PRO A 18 -6.57 -9.59 -2.31
CA PRO A 18 -5.65 -8.85 -1.45
C PRO A 18 -4.69 -9.78 -0.72
N ILE A 19 -3.40 -9.46 -0.77
CA ILE A 19 -2.42 -10.03 0.15
C ILE A 19 -2.58 -9.32 1.48
N ARG A 20 -2.87 -10.08 2.53
CA ARG A 20 -3.07 -9.57 3.88
C ARG A 20 -1.88 -9.94 4.75
N ILE A 21 -1.18 -8.92 5.23
CA ILE A 21 -0.07 -9.06 6.17
C ILE A 21 -0.54 -8.53 7.52
N SER A 22 -0.18 -9.21 8.60
CA SER A 22 -0.43 -8.72 9.96
C SER A 22 0.18 -7.32 10.13
N LEU A 23 -0.59 -6.34 10.58
CA LEU A 23 -0.14 -4.95 10.71
C LEU A 23 1.12 -4.82 11.58
N ILE A 24 1.22 -5.62 12.64
CA ILE A 24 2.40 -5.63 13.53
C ILE A 24 3.66 -6.08 12.78
N ILE A 25 3.52 -7.06 11.87
CA ILE A 25 4.65 -7.53 11.06
C ILE A 25 5.09 -6.44 10.09
N ALA A 26 4.14 -5.73 9.46
CA ALA A 26 4.46 -4.61 8.57
C ALA A 26 5.22 -3.49 9.30
N ILE A 27 4.79 -3.14 10.52
CA ILE A 27 5.48 -2.15 11.36
C ILE A 27 6.89 -2.64 11.74
N LEU A 28 7.02 -3.92 12.10
CA LEU A 28 8.32 -4.52 12.43
C LEU A 28 9.28 -4.45 11.24
N LEU A 29 8.83 -4.78 10.03
CA LEU A 29 9.62 -4.62 8.81
C LEU A 29 10.01 -3.16 8.57
N LEU A 30 9.11 -2.22 8.83
CA LEU A 30 9.41 -0.80 8.68
C LEU A 30 10.46 -0.31 9.69
N ILE A 31 10.53 -0.89 10.89
CA ILE A 31 11.54 -0.53 11.91
C ILE A 31 12.90 -1.15 11.56
N PHE A 32 12.94 -2.45 11.25
CA PHE A 32 14.19 -3.18 11.02
C PHE A 32 14.76 -2.99 9.60
N LEU A 33 13.89 -2.77 8.61
CA LEU A 33 14.21 -2.70 7.18
C LEU A 33 13.60 -1.45 6.53
N SER A 34 13.62 -0.31 7.23
CA SER A 34 12.96 0.95 6.79
C SER A 34 13.30 1.33 5.35
N ALA A 35 14.59 1.47 5.01
CA ALA A 35 15.05 1.92 3.70
C ALA A 35 14.61 1.00 2.54
N PRO A 36 14.93 -0.31 2.54
CA PRO A 36 14.50 -1.20 1.47
C PRO A 36 12.96 -1.37 1.44
N THR A 37 12.28 -1.33 2.58
CA THR A 37 10.81 -1.43 2.64
C THR A 37 10.17 -0.22 1.97
N VAL A 38 10.63 1.00 2.27
CA VAL A 38 10.09 2.22 1.64
C VAL A 38 10.32 2.22 0.13
N ILE A 39 11.50 1.83 -0.34
CA ILE A 39 11.77 1.70 -1.79
C ILE A 39 10.81 0.71 -2.43
N LEU A 40 10.59 -0.45 -1.81
CA LEU A 40 9.68 -1.48 -2.32
C LEU A 40 8.23 -0.96 -2.39
N LEU A 41 7.78 -0.21 -1.39
CA LEU A 41 6.43 0.38 -1.39
C LEU A 41 6.28 1.42 -2.50
N VAL A 42 7.27 2.29 -2.69
CA VAL A 42 7.24 3.28 -3.78
C VAL A 42 7.21 2.59 -5.14
N LEU A 43 8.09 1.61 -5.38
CA LEU A 43 8.09 0.84 -6.62
C LEU A 43 6.77 0.11 -6.85
N GLY A 44 6.16 -0.41 -5.78
CA GLY A 44 4.86 -1.04 -5.85
C GLY A 44 3.77 -0.08 -6.33
N LEU A 45 3.73 1.16 -5.83
CA LEU A 45 2.77 2.18 -6.31
C LEU A 45 2.90 2.39 -7.83
N PHE A 46 4.11 2.59 -8.35
CA PHE A 46 4.34 2.77 -9.79
C PHE A 46 4.03 1.50 -10.62
N CYS A 47 4.10 0.33 -10.00
CA CYS A 47 3.73 -0.95 -10.62
C CYS A 47 2.21 -1.22 -10.57
N GLY A 48 1.42 -0.33 -9.96
CA GLY A 48 -0.04 -0.43 -9.84
C GLY A 48 -0.52 -1.17 -8.58
N TYR A 49 0.34 -1.37 -7.59
CA TYR A 49 -0.08 -1.87 -6.28
C TYR A 49 -0.73 -0.75 -5.47
N ARG A 50 -1.88 -1.05 -4.87
CA ARG A 50 -2.60 -0.20 -3.92
C ARG A 50 -2.50 -0.77 -2.52
N TYR A 51 -2.36 0.13 -1.55
CA TYR A 51 -2.20 -0.23 -0.14
C TYR A 51 -3.42 0.19 0.67
N SER A 52 -3.77 -0.58 1.70
CA SER A 52 -4.83 -0.21 2.62
C SER A 52 -4.66 -0.92 3.95
N LEU A 53 -5.20 -0.34 5.02
CA LEU A 53 -5.36 -1.00 6.31
C LEU A 53 -6.79 -1.48 6.49
N SER A 54 -6.95 -2.69 7.01
CA SER A 54 -8.23 -3.25 7.37
C SER A 54 -8.19 -3.78 8.79
N GLY A 55 -9.30 -3.67 9.52
CA GLY A 55 -9.44 -4.33 10.81
C GLY A 55 -10.72 -3.99 11.53
N SER A 56 -11.05 -4.83 12.51
CA SER A 56 -12.37 -4.85 13.14
C SER A 56 -12.59 -3.74 14.19
N TYR A 57 -11.52 -3.18 14.75
CA TYR A 57 -11.60 -2.32 15.93
C TYR A 57 -11.20 -0.85 15.66
N MET A 58 -10.37 -0.58 14.65
CA MET A 58 -9.86 0.76 14.37
C MET A 58 -10.41 1.30 13.04
N LYS A 59 -10.74 2.59 13.03
CA LYS A 59 -11.10 3.31 11.81
C LYS A 59 -9.83 3.68 11.06
N TYR A 60 -9.68 3.11 9.88
CA TYR A 60 -8.53 3.35 9.00
C TYR A 60 -8.82 4.33 7.86
N ASP A 61 -10.01 4.93 7.84
CA ASP A 61 -10.48 5.78 6.72
C ASP A 61 -9.49 6.88 6.36
N GLY A 62 -8.95 7.60 7.35
CA GLY A 62 -7.96 8.66 7.09
C GLY A 62 -6.62 8.14 6.55
N VAL A 63 -6.17 6.95 7.00
CA VAL A 63 -4.92 6.35 6.49
C VAL A 63 -5.14 5.77 5.09
N ASN A 64 -6.30 5.17 4.85
CA ASN A 64 -6.68 4.63 3.55
C ASN A 64 -6.88 5.73 2.52
N ASP A 65 -7.40 6.90 2.90
CA ASP A 65 -7.47 8.09 2.04
C ASP A 65 -6.06 8.56 1.60
N VAL A 66 -5.09 8.54 2.53
CA VAL A 66 -3.69 8.85 2.19
C VAL A 66 -3.10 7.82 1.24
N PHE A 67 -3.36 6.53 1.46
CA PHE A 67 -2.88 5.49 0.54
C PHE A 67 -3.53 5.60 -0.84
N GLU A 68 -4.82 5.89 -0.92
CA GLU A 68 -5.51 6.09 -2.20
C GLU A 68 -4.90 7.27 -2.96
N LYS A 69 -4.73 8.42 -2.30
CA LYS A 69 -4.08 9.61 -2.89
C LYS A 69 -2.66 9.33 -3.36
N ALA A 70 -1.90 8.53 -2.61
CA ALA A 70 -0.54 8.14 -3.00
C ALA A 70 -0.56 7.24 -4.25
N SER A 71 -1.50 6.30 -4.35
CA SER A 71 -1.70 5.48 -5.55
C SER A 71 -2.13 6.32 -6.75
N GLU A 72 -3.10 7.21 -6.60
CA GLU A 72 -3.55 8.12 -7.68
C GLU A 72 -2.41 9.02 -8.17
N SER A 73 -1.59 9.54 -7.25
CA SER A 73 -0.43 10.36 -7.60
C SER A 73 0.62 9.57 -8.38
N ALA A 74 0.87 8.31 -8.00
CA ALA A 74 1.80 7.45 -8.74
C ALA A 74 1.28 7.10 -10.14
N ASP A 75 -0.02 6.81 -10.26
CA ASP A 75 -0.70 6.55 -11.53
C ASP A 75 -0.63 7.79 -12.46
N SER A 76 -0.87 8.99 -11.93
CA SER A 76 -0.81 10.24 -12.71
C SER A 76 0.62 10.54 -13.19
N MET A 77 1.62 10.45 -12.30
CA MET A 77 3.02 10.68 -12.67
C MET A 77 3.50 9.73 -13.76
N LYS A 78 3.10 8.45 -13.70
CA LYS A 78 3.42 7.45 -14.72
C LYS A 78 2.80 7.80 -16.07
N LYS A 79 1.56 8.29 -16.08
CA LYS A 79 0.84 8.73 -17.28
C LYS A 79 1.49 9.97 -17.90
N ASP A 80 1.78 10.98 -17.09
CA ASP A 80 2.41 12.24 -17.53
C ASP A 80 3.81 11.99 -18.12
N PHE A 81 4.59 11.10 -17.51
CA PHE A 81 5.88 10.70 -18.06
C PHE A 81 5.71 10.03 -19.43
N LYS A 82 4.78 9.08 -19.58
CA LYS A 82 4.53 8.40 -20.86
C LYS A 82 4.08 9.38 -21.95
N GLU A 83 3.15 10.28 -21.64
CA GLU A 83 2.66 11.31 -22.57
C GLU A 83 3.80 12.26 -23.01
N SER A 84 4.78 12.52 -22.15
CA SER A 84 5.95 13.35 -22.49
C SER A 84 6.93 12.70 -23.48
N TYR A 85 6.95 11.36 -23.64
CA TYR A 85 7.79 10.67 -24.63
C TYR A 85 7.10 10.43 -25.96
N GLU A 86 5.76 10.43 -25.96
CA GLU A 86 4.95 10.23 -27.18
C GLU A 86 4.70 11.54 -27.95
N LYS A 87 5.20 12.68 -27.44
CA LYS A 87 5.11 14.01 -28.03
C LYS A 87 6.45 14.48 -28.61
#